data_AF-A0AAN5AVU8-F1
#
_entry.id   AF-A0AAN5AVU8-F1
#
_cell.length_a   1.000
_cell.length_b   1.000
_cell.length_c   1.000
_cell.angle_alpha   90.00
_cell.angle_beta   90.00
_cell.angle_gamma   90.00
#
_symmetry.space_group_name_H-M   'P 1'
#
loop_
_entity.id
_entity.type
_entity.pdbx_description
1 polymer ?
#
loop_
_entity_poly.entity_id
_entity_poly.type
_entity_poly.pdbx_seq_one_letter_code
_entity_poly.pdbx_strand_id
1 'polypeptide(L)' 'MEKSLLEQLRTLPADAATATVQGVAMQVIDDATRQSLLQSDPEDTHIHECTLSNGTFIADMQNGRLVALYKVR' A
#
# COMPACT_ATOMS: atom_id res chain seq x y z
N MET A 1 6.73 -20.63 4.92
CA MET A 1 7.28 -19.34 4.47
C MET A 1 6.10 -18.40 4.34
N GLU A 2 5.94 -17.46 5.28
CA GLU A 2 4.98 -16.38 5.12
C GLU A 2 5.44 -15.54 3.92
N LYS A 3 4.59 -15.43 2.89
CA LYS A 3 4.85 -14.54 1.77
C LYS A 3 4.83 -13.12 2.34
N SER A 4 5.93 -12.39 2.21
CA SER A 4 5.99 -11.01 2.66
C SER A 4 4.95 -10.16 1.90
N LEU A 5 4.45 -9.09 2.53
CA LEU A 5 3.53 -8.13 1.92
C LEU A 5 3.94 -7.77 0.49
N LEU A 6 5.23 -7.47 0.30
CA LEU A 6 5.86 -7.16 -0.99
C LEU A 6 5.68 -8.27 -2.05
N GLU A 7 5.75 -9.54 -1.68
CA GLU A 7 5.53 -10.65 -2.62
C GLU A 7 4.07 -10.73 -3.05
N GLN A 8 3.13 -10.57 -2.11
CA GLN A 8 1.71 -10.55 -2.44
C GLN A 8 1.39 -9.38 -3.37
N LEU A 9 1.94 -8.19 -3.07
CA LEU A 9 1.81 -7.03 -3.93
C LEU A 9 2.40 -7.26 -5.32
N ARG A 10 3.60 -7.84 -5.44
CA ARG A 10 4.20 -8.17 -6.76
C ARG A 10 3.38 -9.15 -7.58
N THR A 11 2.58 -10.01 -6.95
CA THR A 11 1.68 -10.92 -7.69
C THR A 11 0.42 -10.22 -8.21
N LEU A 12 0.11 -9.01 -7.73
CA LEU A 12 -1.04 -8.26 -8.23
C LEU A 12 -0.78 -7.73 -9.64
N PRO A 13 -1.77 -7.80 -10.54
CA PRO A 13 -1.64 -7.17 -11.84
C PRO A 13 -1.46 -5.65 -11.71
N ALA A 14 -0.70 -5.06 -12.64
CA ALA A 14 -0.51 -3.62 -12.71
C ALA A 14 -1.83 -2.85 -12.90
N ASP A 15 -2.86 -3.50 -13.43
CA ASP A 15 -4.20 -2.93 -13.60
C ASP A 15 -5.16 -3.29 -12.44
N ALA A 16 -4.67 -3.95 -11.39
CA ALA A 16 -5.50 -4.26 -10.22
C ALA A 16 -6.01 -2.97 -9.57
N ALA A 17 -7.30 -2.68 -9.73
CA ALA A 17 -7.96 -1.57 -9.05
C ALA A 17 -8.52 -1.97 -7.67
N THR A 18 -8.69 -3.28 -7.43
CA THR A 18 -9.11 -3.83 -6.14
C THR A 18 -8.34 -5.12 -5.90
N ALA A 19 -7.87 -5.30 -4.67
CA ALA A 19 -7.17 -6.49 -4.22
C ALA A 19 -7.39 -6.66 -2.73
N THR A 20 -7.18 -7.86 -2.19
CA THR A 20 -7.19 -8.08 -0.75
C THR A 20 -5.87 -8.70 -0.34
N VAL A 21 -5.11 -7.99 0.50
CA VAL A 21 -3.77 -8.39 0.94
C VAL A 21 -3.78 -8.49 2.46
N GLN A 22 -3.40 -9.65 3.00
CA GLN A 22 -3.47 -9.95 4.44
C GLN A 22 -4.83 -9.65 5.10
N GLY A 23 -5.93 -9.73 4.35
CA GLY A 23 -7.28 -9.43 4.84
C GLY A 23 -7.67 -7.94 4.76
N VAL A 24 -6.76 -7.08 4.31
CA VAL A 24 -7.01 -5.66 4.06
C VAL A 24 -7.35 -5.45 2.59
N ALA A 25 -8.45 -4.76 2.32
CA ALA A 25 -8.83 -4.38 0.97
C ALA A 25 -7.96 -3.21 0.49
N MET A 26 -7.30 -3.41 -0.64
CA MET A 26 -6.57 -2.38 -1.36
C MET A 26 -7.54 -1.39 -1.99
N GLN A 27 -7.27 -0.10 -1.80
CA GLN A 27 -8.01 0.98 -2.42
C GLN A 27 -7.12 1.76 -3.39
N VAL A 28 -7.67 2.16 -4.53
CA VAL A 28 -6.94 3.03 -5.46
C VAL A 28 -7.12 4.48 -5.04
N ILE A 29 -6.01 5.21 -5.02
CA ILE A 29 -5.94 6.61 -4.65
C ILE A 29 -5.22 7.40 -5.74
N ASP A 30 -5.46 8.71 -5.76
CA ASP A 30 -4.75 9.67 -6.59
C ASP A 30 -3.43 10.10 -5.97
N ASP A 31 -2.54 10.66 -6.79
CA ASP A 31 -1.29 11.25 -6.31
C ASP A 31 -1.54 12.38 -5.29
N ALA A 32 -2.65 13.11 -5.42
CA ALA A 32 -3.06 14.11 -4.42
C ALA A 32 -3.34 13.48 -3.04
N THR A 33 -4.04 12.35 -3.01
CA THR A 33 -4.31 11.62 -1.75
C THR A 33 -3.04 10.99 -1.21
N ARG A 34 -2.17 10.45 -2.08
CA ARG A 34 -0.85 9.93 -1.72
C ARG A 34 -0.02 10.99 -1.02
N GLN A 35 0.12 12.17 -1.63
CA GLN A 35 0.83 13.29 -1.03
C GLN A 35 0.22 13.69 0.31
N SER A 36 -1.11 13.77 0.39
CA SER A 36 -1.78 14.10 1.66
C SER A 36 -1.54 13.07 2.76
N LEU A 37 -1.47 11.77 2.43
CA LEU A 37 -1.15 10.69 3.37
C LEU A 37 0.30 10.82 3.87
N LEU A 38 1.26 10.97 2.95
CA LEU A 38 2.67 11.16 3.29
C LEU A 38 2.91 12.43 4.12
N GLN A 39 2.16 13.50 3.84
CA GLN A 39 2.21 14.74 4.63
C GLN A 39 1.56 14.59 6.01
N SER A 40 0.60 13.68 6.15
CA SER A 40 -0.05 13.41 7.44
C SER A 40 0.83 12.58 8.37
N ASP A 41 1.77 11.80 7.81
CA ASP A 41 2.72 10.96 8.55
C ASP A 41 4.17 11.27 8.09
N PRO A 42 4.69 12.47 8.38
CA PRO A 42 6.03 12.89 7.93
C PRO A 42 7.16 12.09 8.61
N GLU A 43 6.85 11.36 9.68
CA GLU A 43 7.79 10.53 10.42
C GLU A 43 7.87 9.09 9.88
N ASP A 44 7.10 8.74 8.84
CA ASP A 44 7.02 7.37 8.26
C ASP A 44 6.78 6.32 9.37
N THR A 45 5.99 6.69 10.37
CA THR A 45 5.71 5.88 11.57
C THR A 45 4.67 4.80 11.30
N HIS A 46 3.75 5.10 10.39
CA HIS A 46 2.65 4.22 10.04
C HIS A 46 2.52 4.04 8.53
N ILE A 47 2.72 5.12 7.78
CA ILE A 47 2.51 5.11 6.34
C ILE A 47 3.83 4.82 5.64
N HIS A 48 3.89 3.69 4.95
CA HIS A 48 5.08 3.28 4.20
C HIS A 48 4.79 3.25 2.71
N GLU A 49 5.60 3.98 1.95
CA GLU A 49 5.55 3.94 0.49
C GLU A 49 6.38 2.76 -0.06
N CYS A 50 5.76 1.99 -0.95
CA CYS A 50 6.36 0.87 -1.64
C CYS A 50 6.19 1.03 -3.16
N THR A 51 7.27 1.38 -3.85
CA THR A 51 7.29 1.38 -5.31
C THR A 51 7.67 0.00 -5.84
N LEU A 52 6.77 -0.62 -6.60
CA LEU A 52 6.93 -1.95 -7.18
C LEU A 52 6.85 -1.90 -8.71
N SER A 53 7.23 -2.99 -9.37
CA SER A 53 7.17 -3.09 -10.83
C SER A 53 5.76 -2.95 -11.42
N ASN A 54 4.73 -3.17 -10.59
CA ASN A 54 3.31 -3.07 -10.96
C ASN A 54 2.65 -1.76 -10.50
N GLY A 55 3.43 -0.81 -9.96
CA GLY A 55 2.94 0.51 -9.55
C GLY A 55 3.43 0.93 -8.16
N THR A 56 2.96 2.09 -7.70
CA THR A 56 3.26 2.62 -6.37
C THR A 56 2.13 2.26 -5.41
N PHE A 57 2.50 1.73 -4.25
CA PHE A 57 1.57 1.35 -3.19
C PHE A 57 1.95 2.09 -1.92
N ILE A 58 0.94 2.40 -1.11
CA ILE A 58 1.11 2.94 0.23
C ILE A 58 0.47 1.96 1.20
N ALA A 59 1.25 1.44 2.14
CA ALA A 59 0.78 0.56 3.18
C ALA A 59 0.72 1.34 4.51
N ASP A 60 -0.44 1.32 5.15
CA ASP A 60 -0.58 1.81 6.53
C ASP A 60 -0.37 0.62 7.48
N MET A 61 0.75 0.65 8.18
CA MET A 61 1.14 -0.33 9.20
C MET A 61 1.05 0.31 10.59
N GLN A 62 0.03 -0.10 11.34
CA GLN A 62 -0.11 0.32 12.73
C GLN A 62 0.26 -0.85 13.63
N ASN A 63 1.21 -0.61 14.55
CA ASN A 63 1.62 -1.59 15.54
C ASN A 63 2.11 -2.94 14.94
N GLY A 64 2.77 -2.87 13.77
CA GLY A 64 3.28 -4.04 13.05
C GLY A 64 2.22 -4.84 12.30
N ARG A 65 1.02 -4.31 12.10
CA ARG A 65 -0.04 -4.92 11.29
C ARG A 65 -0.48 -3.98 10.18
N LEU A 66 -0.67 -4.55 8.99
CA LEU A 66 -1.31 -3.84 7.88
C LEU A 66 -2.76 -3.53 8.26
N VAL A 67 -3.11 -2.25 8.29
CA VAL A 67 -4.47 -1.77 8.57
C VAL A 67 -5.14 -1.31 7.29
N ALA A 68 -4.40 -0.58 6.44
CA ALA A 68 -4.88 -0.12 5.16
C ALA A 68 -3.81 -0.29 4.07
N LEU A 69 -4.27 -0.46 2.84
CA LEU A 69 -3.41 -0.57 1.66
C LEU A 69 -4.00 0.27 0.55
N TYR A 70 -3.16 1.12 -0.03
CA TYR A 70 -3.52 2.02 -1.09
C TYR A 70 -2.63 1.80 -2.30
N LYS A 71 -3.19 1.99 -3.49
CA LYS A 71 -2.45 1.97 -4.75
C LYS A 71 -2.60 3.30 -5.45
N VAL A 72 -1.50 3.91 -5.84
CA VAL A 72 -1.52 5.14 -6.61
C VAL A 72 -1.86 4.81 -8.06
N ARG A 73 -2.90 5.44 -8.61
CA ARG A 73 -3.27 5.30 -10.03
C ARG A 73 -2.38 6.12 -10.96
#